data_AF-A0A2W6SP39-F1
#
_entry.id   AF-A0A2W6SP39-F1
#
_cell.length_a   1.000
_cell.length_b   1.000
_cell.length_c   1.000
_cell.angle_alpha   90.00
_cell.angle_beta   90.00
_cell.angle_gamma   90.00
#
_symmetry.space_group_name_H-M   'P 1'
#
loop_
_entity.id
_entity.type
_entity.pdbx_description
1 polymer ?
#
loop_
_entity_poly.entity_id
_entity_poly.type
_entity_poly.pdbx_seq_one_letter_code
_entity_poly.pdbx_strand_id
1 'polypeptide(L)'
;LETSMFKRRVTLDVSLYKTNTKDLLFSVPQSPSTSYSFSLINAGETQNKGVEVALGIVPIKSSDFQWDINVNWSKNKNTVVALNQGRNNLQLASFQETTLNATVGEAYGTFRGTGFVYDANGNKVVDDDGHYLVATDRVLGNIQADWMGGVYNTFRYKNFSLGFLIDVKKGGSVYSLDQSYGGLTGIYAYSAGLNDLGNPVRNPLTNGPNSGGIILPGVKQDGTPNDVRIDASYAGGAYGTDAGIPQEAFIYDASYVKLREAKISYTLPSDLLKNTFIKGMTLSLLGQNLWIIHKNLPDADPEAGTSSGNIQGFQSGVMPSTRIYSFNVKLDF
;
A
#
# COMPACT_ATOMS: atom_id res chain seq x y z
N LEU A 1 14.00 4.28 25.85
CA LEU A 1 15.46 4.19 26.11
C LEU A 1 16.11 5.20 25.19
N GLU A 2 16.91 6.10 25.73
CA GLU A 2 17.63 7.10 24.95
C GLU A 2 19.11 7.06 25.33
N THR A 3 20.00 7.07 24.34
CA THR A 3 21.44 7.11 24.58
C THR A 3 22.18 7.89 23.50
N SER A 4 23.30 8.49 23.90
CA SER A 4 24.22 9.19 23.01
C SER A 4 25.66 8.84 23.36
N MET A 5 26.43 8.43 22.35
CA MET A 5 27.79 7.91 22.52
C MET A 5 28.78 8.60 21.58
N PHE A 6 30.08 8.42 21.85
CA PHE A 6 31.20 8.86 20.99
C PHE A 6 31.15 10.36 20.62
N LYS A 7 30.92 11.23 21.62
CA LYS A 7 30.73 12.68 21.41
C LYS A 7 29.56 12.98 20.47
N ARG A 8 28.43 12.29 20.68
CA ARG A 8 27.19 12.38 19.88
C ARG A 8 27.35 11.95 18.42
N ARG A 9 28.28 11.02 18.13
CA ARG A 9 28.38 10.41 16.79
C ARG A 9 27.41 9.25 16.60
N VAL A 10 26.92 8.67 17.69
CA VAL A 10 25.86 7.67 17.66
C VAL A 10 24.79 8.08 18.66
N THR A 11 23.56 8.19 18.19
CA THR A 11 22.36 8.44 19.02
C THR A 11 21.36 7.35 18.75
N LEU A 12 20.80 6.76 19.80
CA LEU A 12 19.79 5.72 19.70
C LEU A 12 18.62 6.07 20.63
N ASP A 13 17.44 6.14 20.06
CA ASP A 13 16.17 6.12 20.79
C ASP A 13 15.43 4.83 20.46
N VAL A 14 14.94 4.14 21.50
CA VAL A 14 14.06 2.99 21.38
C VAL A 14 12.87 3.17 22.30
N SER A 15 11.69 3.11 21.74
CA SER A 15 10.42 3.23 22.44
C SER A 15 9.59 1.96 22.27
N LEU A 16 9.12 1.40 23.39
CA LEU A 16 8.21 0.25 23.43
C LEU A 16 6.89 0.74 24.00
N TYR A 17 5.78 0.46 23.32
CA TYR A 17 4.47 0.93 23.77
C TYR A 17 3.40 -0.15 23.66
N LYS A 18 2.39 0.02 24.51
CA LYS A 18 1.09 -0.66 24.44
C LYS A 18 0.02 0.37 24.78
N THR A 19 -0.82 0.70 23.82
CA THR A 19 -1.90 1.67 23.96
C THR A 19 -3.22 0.98 23.70
N ASN A 20 -4.17 1.12 24.62
CA ASN A 20 -5.54 0.66 24.45
C ASN A 20 -6.43 1.89 24.29
N THR A 21 -7.07 2.04 23.13
CA THR A 21 -8.06 3.08 22.89
C THR A 21 -9.45 2.48 23.10
N LYS A 22 -10.14 2.95 24.13
CA LYS A 22 -11.50 2.53 24.49
C LYS A 22 -12.52 3.56 24.00
N ASP A 23 -13.77 3.14 23.96
CA ASP A 23 -14.90 4.02 23.67
C ASP A 23 -14.81 4.73 22.31
N LEU A 24 -14.25 4.04 21.31
CA LEU A 24 -14.15 4.57 19.96
C LEU A 24 -15.55 4.81 19.37
N LEU A 25 -15.83 6.04 18.95
CA LEU A 25 -17.10 6.40 18.34
C LEU A 25 -17.16 5.89 16.91
N PHE A 26 -18.12 5.01 16.62
CA PHE A 26 -18.41 4.57 15.25
C PHE A 26 -19.89 4.79 14.92
N SER A 27 -20.15 5.10 13.65
CA SER A 27 -21.51 5.02 13.10
C SER A 27 -21.82 3.56 12.82
N VAL A 28 -22.63 2.94 13.69
CA VAL A 28 -22.90 1.50 13.63
C VAL A 28 -24.29 1.27 13.03
N PRO A 29 -24.42 0.38 12.02
CA PRO A 29 -25.72 0.01 11.47
C PRO A 29 -26.60 -0.64 12.56
N GLN A 30 -27.82 -0.15 12.68
CA GLN A 30 -28.81 -0.64 13.65
C GLN A 30 -29.74 -1.67 13.02
N SER A 31 -30.41 -2.46 13.85
CA SER A 31 -31.43 -3.39 13.38
C SER A 31 -32.53 -2.60 12.65
N PRO A 32 -33.03 -3.07 11.49
CA PRO A 32 -34.14 -2.44 10.77
C PRO A 32 -35.39 -2.22 11.65
N SER A 33 -35.55 -3.00 12.72
CA SER A 33 -36.63 -2.89 13.70
C SER A 33 -36.57 -1.64 14.59
N THR A 34 -35.48 -0.86 14.55
CA THR A 34 -35.25 0.29 15.44
C THR A 34 -35.63 1.64 14.83
N SER A 35 -36.15 1.66 13.61
CA SER A 35 -36.51 2.88 12.84
C SER A 35 -35.36 3.83 12.49
N TYR A 36 -34.15 3.57 12.99
CA TYR A 36 -32.91 4.26 12.63
C TYR A 36 -32.00 3.32 11.83
N SER A 37 -31.37 3.81 10.77
CA SER A 37 -30.42 3.00 9.98
C SER A 37 -29.03 2.91 10.61
N PHE A 38 -28.64 3.94 11.37
CA PHE A 38 -27.33 4.04 12.03
C PHE A 38 -27.45 4.76 13.39
N SER A 39 -26.55 4.45 14.32
CA SER A 39 -26.39 5.17 15.58
C SER A 39 -24.91 5.38 15.89
N LEU A 40 -24.55 6.57 16.37
CA LEU A 40 -23.20 6.89 16.82
C LEU A 40 -23.04 6.40 18.26
N ILE A 41 -22.24 5.35 18.45
CA ILE A 41 -22.07 4.69 19.74
C ILE A 41 -20.60 4.42 20.00
N ASN A 42 -20.23 4.37 21.29
CA ASN A 42 -18.93 3.86 21.74
C ASN A 42 -18.86 2.38 21.34
N ALA A 43 -18.16 2.10 20.25
CA ALA A 43 -18.33 0.87 19.49
C ALA A 43 -17.15 -0.08 19.48
N GLY A 44 -16.03 0.27 20.11
CA GLY A 44 -14.99 -0.73 20.32
C GLY A 44 -13.80 -0.29 21.15
N GLU A 45 -12.99 -1.30 21.46
CA GLU A 45 -11.65 -1.17 22.01
C GLU A 45 -10.65 -1.66 20.98
N THR A 46 -9.62 -0.85 20.70
CA THR A 46 -8.47 -1.27 19.89
C THR A 46 -7.20 -1.20 20.72
N GLN A 47 -6.25 -2.08 20.42
CA GLN A 47 -4.95 -2.12 21.06
C GLN A 47 -3.86 -1.97 20.01
N ASN A 48 -2.93 -1.05 20.26
CA ASN A 48 -1.71 -0.86 19.48
C ASN A 48 -0.53 -1.27 20.34
N LYS A 49 0.28 -2.22 19.87
CA LYS A 49 1.54 -2.63 20.50
C LYS A 49 2.66 -2.47 19.52
N GLY A 50 3.70 -1.75 19.90
CA GLY A 50 4.75 -1.44 18.93
C GLY A 50 6.11 -1.15 19.53
N VAL A 51 7.05 -1.07 18.59
CA VAL A 51 8.44 -0.70 18.80
C VAL A 51 8.77 0.40 17.81
N GLU A 52 9.37 1.47 18.30
CA GLU A 52 9.91 2.57 17.51
C GLU A 52 11.39 2.69 17.81
N VAL A 53 12.18 2.87 16.75
CA VAL A 53 13.64 2.99 16.81
C VAL A 53 14.06 4.18 15.96
N ALA A 54 14.85 5.07 16.56
CA ALA A 54 15.55 6.12 15.84
C ALA A 54 17.05 5.99 16.08
N LEU A 55 17.83 5.91 15.01
CA LEU A 55 19.28 5.77 15.04
C LEU A 55 19.93 6.88 14.22
N GLY A 56 20.71 7.71 14.87
CA GLY A 56 21.55 8.72 14.24
C GLY A 56 23.01 8.29 14.26
N ILE A 57 23.70 8.39 13.13
CA ILE A 57 25.12 8.05 12.98
C ILE A 57 25.82 9.17 12.23
N VAL A 58 26.97 9.60 12.76
CA VAL A 58 27.89 10.55 12.10
C VAL A 58 29.22 9.83 11.85
N PRO A 59 29.30 8.99 10.81
CA PRO A 59 30.50 8.20 10.54
C PRO A 59 31.73 9.09 10.30
N ILE A 60 31.56 10.18 9.55
CA ILE A 60 32.65 11.11 9.23
C ILE A 60 32.26 12.51 9.69
N LYS A 61 33.17 13.14 10.42
CA LYS A 61 33.07 14.54 10.87
C LYS A 61 34.46 15.15 10.92
N SER A 62 34.75 16.05 9.98
CA SER A 62 35.96 16.87 9.90
C SER A 62 35.57 18.35 9.83
N SER A 63 36.54 19.25 9.59
CA SER A 63 36.27 20.69 9.39
C SER A 63 35.47 20.96 8.13
N ASP A 64 35.76 20.22 7.06
CA ASP A 64 35.27 20.51 5.71
C ASP A 64 34.18 19.54 5.28
N PHE A 65 34.07 18.38 5.93
CA PHE A 65 33.15 17.33 5.54
C PHE A 65 32.43 16.70 6.73
N GLN A 66 31.12 16.51 6.59
CA GLN A 66 30.32 15.73 7.52
C GLN A 66 29.33 14.85 6.75
N TRP A 67 29.17 13.62 7.21
CA TRP A 67 28.13 12.71 6.75
C TRP A 67 27.26 12.33 7.95
N ASP A 68 25.96 12.57 7.84
CA ASP A 68 24.95 12.11 8.80
C ASP A 68 24.05 11.07 8.15
N ILE A 69 23.76 10.02 8.91
CA ILE A 69 22.79 8.98 8.58
C ILE A 69 21.76 8.99 9.69
N ASN A 70 20.49 9.21 9.36
CA ASN A 70 19.38 9.09 10.30
C ASN A 70 18.44 8.00 9.82
N VAL A 71 18.30 6.94 10.62
CA VAL A 71 17.40 5.83 10.37
C VAL A 71 16.26 5.95 11.36
N ASN A 72 15.02 5.87 10.87
CA ASN A 72 13.85 5.63 11.69
C ASN A 72 13.20 4.32 11.25
N TRP A 73 12.69 3.56 12.21
CA TRP A 73 11.97 2.33 11.97
C TRP A 73 10.88 2.16 13.02
N SER A 74 9.71 1.72 12.61
CA SER A 74 8.56 1.51 13.48
C SER A 74 7.80 0.26 13.07
N LYS A 75 7.32 -0.47 14.07
CA LYS A 75 6.40 -1.59 13.90
C LYS A 75 5.28 -1.45 14.89
N ASN A 76 4.04 -1.44 14.40
CA ASN A 76 2.84 -1.37 15.22
C ASN A 76 1.91 -2.53 14.87
N LYS A 77 1.59 -3.36 15.85
CA LYS A 77 0.53 -4.36 15.74
C LYS A 77 -0.76 -3.79 16.30
N ASN A 78 -1.69 -3.48 15.41
CA ASN A 78 -3.05 -3.11 15.78
C ASN A 78 -3.93 -4.36 15.93
N THR A 79 -4.83 -4.37 16.91
CA THR A 79 -5.83 -5.42 17.09
C THR A 79 -7.13 -4.83 17.62
N VAL A 80 -8.25 -5.20 17.02
CA VAL A 80 -9.59 -4.93 17.55
C VAL A 80 -9.84 -5.92 18.70
N VAL A 81 -9.91 -5.40 19.94
CA VAL A 81 -10.02 -6.21 21.15
C VAL A 81 -11.46 -6.55 21.46
N ALA A 82 -12.36 -5.59 21.29
CA ALA A 82 -13.77 -5.76 21.55
C ALA A 82 -14.59 -4.80 20.68
N LEU A 83 -15.82 -5.19 20.36
CA LEU A 83 -16.83 -4.31 19.81
C LEU A 83 -18.03 -4.29 20.75
N ASN A 84 -18.82 -3.24 20.71
CA ASN A 84 -19.97 -3.11 21.58
C ASN A 84 -21.11 -4.07 21.20
N GLN A 85 -22.10 -4.19 22.11
CA GLN A 85 -23.32 -4.98 21.89
C GLN A 85 -23.05 -6.48 21.60
N GLY A 86 -21.89 -7.02 22.00
CA GLY A 86 -21.51 -8.41 21.74
C GLY A 86 -21.23 -8.71 20.26
N ARG A 87 -20.99 -7.69 19.43
CA ARG A 87 -20.66 -7.87 18.01
C ARG A 87 -19.23 -8.44 17.87
N ASN A 88 -19.04 -9.32 16.90
CA ASN A 88 -17.71 -9.82 16.52
C ASN A 88 -17.14 -9.13 15.28
N ASN A 89 -17.97 -8.43 14.50
CA ASN A 89 -17.58 -7.74 13.28
C ASN A 89 -18.38 -6.44 13.13
N LEU A 90 -17.69 -5.38 12.72
CA LEU A 90 -18.26 -4.09 12.37
C LEU A 90 -17.78 -3.70 10.97
N GLN A 91 -18.69 -3.56 10.02
CA GLN A 91 -18.39 -3.00 8.71
C GLN A 91 -18.16 -1.48 8.84
N LEU A 92 -16.97 -1.03 8.48
CA LEU A 92 -16.54 0.38 8.49
C LEU A 92 -16.89 1.08 7.18
N ALA A 93 -16.72 0.36 6.07
CA ALA A 93 -17.03 0.83 4.73
C ALA A 93 -17.35 -0.35 3.81
N SER A 94 -18.02 -0.06 2.69
CA SER A 94 -18.20 -0.98 1.59
C SER A 94 -17.96 -0.23 0.28
N PHE A 95 -17.23 -0.85 -0.63
CA PHE A 95 -16.99 -0.32 -1.96
C PHE A 95 -16.89 -1.46 -2.97
N GLN A 96 -17.76 -1.45 -3.97
CA GLN A 96 -17.87 -2.48 -5.01
C GLN A 96 -17.83 -3.91 -4.45
N GLU A 97 -18.79 -4.22 -3.58
CA GLU A 97 -18.98 -5.55 -2.95
C GLU A 97 -17.84 -6.01 -2.03
N THR A 98 -16.73 -5.27 -1.89
CA THR A 98 -15.69 -5.52 -0.89
C THR A 98 -15.92 -4.61 0.30
N THR A 99 -15.77 -5.16 1.50
CA THR A 99 -16.00 -4.43 2.76
C THR A 99 -14.69 -4.21 3.51
N LEU A 100 -14.59 -3.07 4.19
CA LEU A 100 -13.52 -2.80 5.15
C LEU A 100 -14.12 -2.89 6.55
N ASN A 101 -13.56 -3.74 7.39
CA ASN A 101 -14.16 -4.12 8.66
C ASN A 101 -13.21 -3.90 9.84
N ALA A 102 -13.79 -3.77 11.02
CA ALA A 102 -13.16 -4.03 12.30
C ALA A 102 -13.71 -5.36 12.83
N THR A 103 -12.87 -6.39 12.92
CA THR A 103 -13.25 -7.73 13.38
C THR A 103 -12.51 -8.04 14.66
N VAL A 104 -13.21 -8.48 15.70
CA VAL A 104 -12.60 -8.84 17.00
C VAL A 104 -11.53 -9.91 16.79
N GLY A 105 -10.33 -9.66 17.30
CA GLY A 105 -9.15 -10.53 17.13
C GLY A 105 -8.27 -10.18 15.93
N GLU A 106 -8.79 -9.41 14.97
CA GLU A 106 -8.07 -9.01 13.75
C GLU A 106 -7.52 -7.59 13.83
N ALA A 107 -6.69 -7.22 12.84
CA ALA A 107 -6.25 -5.83 12.67
C ALA A 107 -7.43 -4.91 12.32
N TYR A 108 -7.38 -3.66 12.75
CA TYR A 108 -8.34 -2.65 12.30
C TYR A 108 -8.21 -2.39 10.80
N GLY A 109 -9.34 -2.37 10.08
CA GLY A 109 -9.36 -2.14 8.64
C GLY A 109 -8.96 -3.39 7.86
N THR A 110 -9.60 -4.52 8.16
CA THR A 110 -9.48 -5.76 7.38
C THR A 110 -10.40 -5.72 6.17
N PHE A 111 -9.90 -6.07 4.99
CA PHE A 111 -10.74 -6.33 3.83
C PHE A 111 -11.48 -7.65 4.00
N ARG A 112 -12.79 -7.65 3.76
CA ARG A 112 -13.60 -8.87 3.67
C ARG A 112 -14.39 -8.90 2.38
N GLY A 113 -14.43 -10.08 1.77
CA GLY A 113 -14.99 -10.26 0.43
C GLY A 113 -14.93 -11.70 -0.06
N THR A 114 -14.93 -11.89 -1.37
CA THR A 114 -14.83 -13.20 -2.01
C THR A 114 -13.38 -13.63 -2.21
N GLY A 115 -13.10 -14.90 -1.90
CA GLY A 115 -11.80 -15.55 -2.08
C GLY A 115 -11.88 -16.79 -2.96
N PHE A 116 -10.72 -17.31 -3.35
CA PHE A 116 -10.64 -18.56 -4.10
C PHE A 116 -10.95 -19.77 -3.20
N VAL A 117 -11.53 -20.81 -3.79
CA VAL A 117 -11.50 -22.16 -3.19
C VAL A 117 -10.20 -22.84 -3.59
N TYR A 118 -9.52 -23.42 -2.61
CA TYR A 118 -8.26 -24.13 -2.79
C TYR A 118 -8.43 -25.64 -2.50
N ASP A 119 -7.74 -26.48 -3.26
CA ASP A 119 -7.58 -27.90 -2.95
C ASP A 119 -6.62 -28.10 -1.76
N ALA A 120 -6.42 -29.35 -1.34
CA ALA A 120 -5.49 -29.69 -0.25
C ALA A 120 -4.02 -29.35 -0.54
N ASN A 121 -3.65 -29.14 -1.80
CA ASN A 121 -2.30 -28.79 -2.24
C ASN A 121 -2.12 -27.28 -2.43
N GLY A 122 -3.16 -26.47 -2.24
CA GLY A 122 -3.14 -25.02 -2.44
C GLY A 122 -3.37 -24.57 -3.88
N ASN A 123 -3.85 -25.45 -4.77
CA ASN A 123 -4.25 -25.07 -6.13
C ASN A 123 -5.65 -24.45 -6.12
N LYS A 124 -5.87 -23.43 -6.95
CA LYS A 124 -7.19 -22.84 -7.16
C LYS A 124 -8.10 -23.85 -7.87
N VAL A 125 -9.32 -24.01 -7.39
CA VAL A 125 -10.29 -24.94 -7.94
C VAL A 125 -11.23 -24.23 -8.91
N VAL A 126 -11.52 -24.84 -10.06
CA VAL A 126 -12.51 -24.38 -11.03
C VAL A 126 -13.76 -25.27 -11.05
N ASP A 127 -14.88 -24.75 -11.55
CA ASP A 127 -16.08 -25.50 -11.88
C ASP A 127 -15.96 -26.23 -13.23
N ASP A 128 -17.02 -26.94 -13.61
CA ASP A 128 -17.08 -27.72 -14.85
C ASP A 128 -17.01 -26.83 -16.11
N ASP A 129 -17.37 -25.54 -16.00
CA ASP A 129 -17.29 -24.55 -17.07
C ASP A 129 -15.93 -23.83 -17.12
N GLY A 130 -15.00 -24.18 -16.21
CA GLY A 130 -13.64 -23.64 -16.18
C GLY A 130 -13.47 -22.33 -15.41
N HIS A 131 -14.50 -21.85 -14.71
CA HIS A 131 -14.45 -20.63 -13.88
C HIS A 131 -14.03 -20.98 -12.45
N TYR A 132 -13.38 -20.04 -11.74
CA TYR A 132 -12.97 -20.31 -10.36
C TYR A 132 -14.17 -20.49 -9.42
N LEU A 133 -14.10 -21.49 -8.55
CA LEU A 133 -15.00 -21.60 -7.42
C LEU A 133 -14.71 -20.51 -6.39
N VAL A 134 -15.79 -19.94 -5.86
CA VAL A 134 -15.75 -18.75 -5.01
C VAL A 134 -16.16 -19.10 -3.58
N ALA A 135 -15.34 -18.70 -2.61
CA ALA A 135 -15.68 -18.72 -1.20
C ALA A 135 -16.10 -17.31 -0.75
N THR A 136 -17.22 -17.19 -0.04
CA THR A 136 -17.75 -15.90 0.44
C THR A 136 -17.22 -15.55 1.85
N ASP A 137 -17.29 -14.27 2.20
CA ASP A 137 -16.98 -13.72 3.54
C ASP A 137 -15.58 -14.05 4.11
N ARG A 138 -14.57 -14.03 3.24
CA ARG A 138 -13.17 -14.26 3.58
C ARG A 138 -12.48 -12.97 4.02
N VAL A 139 -11.55 -13.07 4.98
CA VAL A 139 -10.61 -11.99 5.27
C VAL A 139 -9.53 -12.03 4.19
N LEU A 140 -9.39 -10.94 3.44
CA LEU A 140 -8.52 -10.89 2.26
C LEU A 140 -7.18 -10.19 2.54
N GLY A 141 -7.10 -9.41 3.62
CA GLY A 141 -5.94 -8.59 3.95
C GLY A 141 -6.33 -7.48 4.91
N ASN A 142 -5.40 -6.57 5.20
CA ASN A 142 -5.68 -5.42 6.07
C ASN A 142 -4.81 -4.22 5.70
N ILE A 143 -5.26 -3.00 6.02
CA ILE A 143 -4.58 -1.76 5.60
C ILE A 143 -3.30 -1.43 6.41
N GLN A 144 -3.05 -2.13 7.53
CA GLN A 144 -1.97 -1.79 8.45
C GLN A 144 -0.62 -2.24 7.88
N ALA A 145 0.38 -1.36 7.95
CA ALA A 145 1.76 -1.75 7.63
C ALA A 145 2.27 -2.75 8.68
N ASP A 146 3.05 -3.74 8.24
CA ASP A 146 3.80 -4.61 9.15
C ASP A 146 4.91 -3.84 9.84
N TRP A 147 5.53 -2.91 9.11
CA TRP A 147 6.47 -1.91 9.62
C TRP A 147 6.69 -0.80 8.60
N MET A 148 7.18 0.35 9.07
CA MET A 148 7.60 1.48 8.25
C MET A 148 8.98 1.95 8.68
N GLY A 149 9.73 2.56 7.78
CA GLY A 149 11.00 3.17 8.13
C GLY A 149 11.57 4.01 7.02
N GLY A 150 12.52 4.86 7.39
CA GLY A 150 13.20 5.73 6.46
C GLY A 150 14.67 5.91 6.82
N VAL A 151 15.49 6.11 5.79
CA VAL A 151 16.91 6.40 5.92
C VAL A 151 17.20 7.73 5.24
N TYR A 152 17.49 8.75 6.04
CA TYR A 152 17.91 10.06 5.57
C TYR A 152 19.43 10.17 5.62
N ASN A 153 20.05 10.45 4.47
CA ASN A 153 21.49 10.72 4.37
C ASN A 153 21.70 12.21 4.14
N THR A 154 22.62 12.82 4.87
CA THR A 154 23.09 14.19 4.61
C THR A 154 24.60 14.20 4.46
N PHE A 155 25.07 14.67 3.31
CA PHE A 155 26.48 14.96 3.05
C PHE A 155 26.65 16.47 3.04
N ARG A 156 27.54 16.98 3.89
CA ARG A 156 27.97 18.37 3.89
C ARG A 156 29.42 18.45 3.51
N TYR A 157 29.72 19.26 2.50
CA TYR A 157 31.08 19.57 2.08
C TYR A 157 31.22 21.09 1.94
N LYS A 158 31.92 21.72 2.89
CA LYS A 158 32.03 23.17 3.03
C LYS A 158 30.64 23.84 2.94
N ASN A 159 30.41 24.60 1.87
CA ASN A 159 29.21 25.37 1.60
C ASN A 159 28.11 24.59 0.88
N PHE A 160 28.38 23.33 0.49
CA PHE A 160 27.43 22.44 -0.16
C PHE A 160 26.81 21.46 0.84
N SER A 161 25.53 21.17 0.64
CA SER A 161 24.81 20.09 1.33
C SER A 161 23.98 19.31 0.33
N LEU A 162 24.11 17.99 0.34
CA LEU A 162 23.26 17.03 -0.37
C LEU A 162 22.53 16.18 0.66
N GLY A 163 21.20 16.17 0.62
CA GLY A 163 20.35 15.33 1.45
C GLY A 163 19.47 14.43 0.59
N PHE A 164 19.21 13.20 1.02
CA PHE A 164 18.17 12.36 0.41
C PHE A 164 17.52 11.42 1.40
N LEU A 165 16.24 11.11 1.17
CA LEU A 165 15.41 10.21 1.96
C LEU A 165 14.99 9.00 1.14
N ILE A 166 15.41 7.81 1.59
CA ILE A 166 14.78 6.56 1.17
C ILE A 166 13.71 6.21 2.20
N ASP A 167 12.49 6.02 1.73
CA ASP A 167 11.34 5.70 2.57
C ASP A 167 10.76 4.33 2.20
N VAL A 168 10.34 3.58 3.21
CA VAL A 168 9.93 2.19 3.09
C VAL A 168 8.69 1.94 3.91
N LYS A 169 7.68 1.36 3.26
CA LYS A 169 6.54 0.72 3.92
C LYS A 169 6.57 -0.75 3.55
N LYS A 170 6.48 -1.63 4.54
CA LYS A 170 6.32 -3.07 4.34
C LYS A 170 4.97 -3.53 4.87
N GLY A 171 4.29 -4.35 4.08
CA GLY A 171 3.00 -4.92 4.40
C GLY A 171 1.84 -3.94 4.22
N GLY A 172 0.70 -4.35 4.75
CA GLY A 172 -0.59 -3.76 4.42
C GLY A 172 -1.09 -4.22 3.05
N SER A 173 -2.37 -3.99 2.83
CA SER A 173 -3.09 -4.43 1.65
C SER A 173 -3.81 -3.25 1.01
N VAL A 174 -3.89 -3.27 -0.31
CA VAL A 174 -4.69 -2.35 -1.11
C VAL A 174 -5.60 -3.17 -2.02
N TYR A 175 -6.89 -2.83 -2.05
CA TYR A 175 -7.83 -3.37 -3.03
C TYR A 175 -7.80 -2.50 -4.28
N SER A 176 -7.23 -3.03 -5.36
CA SER A 176 -7.05 -2.30 -6.62
C SER A 176 -8.14 -2.69 -7.62
N LEU A 177 -9.18 -1.86 -7.69
CA LEU A 177 -10.20 -1.97 -8.72
C LEU A 177 -9.67 -1.59 -10.10
N ASP A 178 -8.61 -0.77 -10.16
CA ASP A 178 -7.92 -0.47 -11.42
C ASP A 178 -7.39 -1.76 -12.07
N GLN A 179 -6.85 -2.67 -11.26
CA GLN A 179 -6.38 -3.98 -11.74
C GLN A 179 -7.52 -4.87 -12.23
N SER A 180 -8.66 -4.86 -11.52
CA SER A 180 -9.89 -5.56 -11.95
C SER A 180 -10.42 -5.00 -13.27
N TYR A 181 -10.64 -3.69 -13.34
CA TYR A 181 -11.21 -3.01 -14.51
C TYR A 181 -10.27 -3.00 -15.71
N GLY A 182 -8.97 -2.80 -15.53
CA GLY A 182 -8.01 -2.84 -16.62
C GLY A 182 -7.86 -4.24 -17.21
N GLY A 183 -8.03 -5.29 -16.39
CA GLY A 183 -8.12 -6.67 -16.87
C GLY A 183 -9.40 -6.93 -17.64
N LEU A 184 -10.53 -6.49 -17.08
CA LEU A 184 -11.85 -6.59 -17.72
C LEU A 184 -11.88 -5.92 -19.10
N THR A 185 -11.34 -4.70 -19.20
CA THR A 185 -11.33 -3.86 -20.42
C THR A 185 -10.22 -4.20 -21.41
N GLY A 186 -9.27 -5.08 -21.06
CA GLY A 186 -8.22 -5.50 -21.99
C GLY A 186 -7.04 -4.54 -22.09
N ILE A 187 -6.86 -3.62 -21.12
CA ILE A 187 -5.76 -2.64 -21.14
C ILE A 187 -4.44 -3.29 -20.70
N TYR A 188 -4.49 -4.27 -19.80
CA TYR A 188 -3.28 -4.96 -19.33
C TYR A 188 -2.87 -6.11 -20.24
N ALA A 189 -1.55 -6.27 -20.42
CA ALA A 189 -0.97 -7.29 -21.28
C ALA A 189 -1.45 -8.72 -20.96
N TYR A 190 -1.64 -9.06 -19.68
CA TYR A 190 -2.13 -10.39 -19.28
C TYR A 190 -3.56 -10.68 -19.78
N SER A 191 -4.32 -9.64 -20.11
CA SER A 191 -5.71 -9.72 -20.54
C SER A 191 -5.88 -9.47 -22.05
N ALA A 192 -4.81 -9.11 -22.77
CA ALA A 192 -4.84 -8.83 -24.21
C ALA A 192 -3.69 -9.50 -24.98
N GLY A 193 -2.91 -10.36 -24.32
CA GLY A 193 -1.80 -11.10 -24.89
C GLY A 193 -2.22 -12.32 -25.70
N LEU A 194 -1.28 -13.23 -25.90
CA LEU A 194 -1.51 -14.51 -26.55
C LEU A 194 -1.90 -15.59 -25.53
N ASN A 195 -2.77 -16.51 -25.92
CA ASN A 195 -3.10 -17.70 -25.14
C ASN A 195 -2.04 -18.81 -25.35
N ASP A 196 -2.25 -19.95 -24.70
CA ASP A 196 -1.42 -21.15 -24.78
C ASP A 196 -1.30 -21.75 -26.20
N LEU A 197 -2.18 -21.37 -27.13
CA LEU A 197 -2.12 -21.75 -28.55
C LEU A 197 -1.35 -20.74 -29.41
N GLY A 198 -0.89 -19.63 -28.84
CA GLY A 198 -0.24 -18.54 -29.57
C GLY A 198 -1.21 -17.57 -30.26
N ASN A 199 -2.52 -17.66 -29.99
CA ASN A 199 -3.53 -16.77 -30.56
C ASN A 199 -3.87 -15.63 -29.59
N PRO A 200 -4.29 -14.45 -30.07
CA PRO A 200 -4.80 -13.40 -29.20
C PRO A 200 -5.96 -13.91 -28.32
N VAL A 201 -5.84 -13.72 -27.01
CA VAL A 201 -6.84 -14.18 -26.02
C VAL A 201 -8.23 -13.60 -26.32
N ARG A 202 -8.29 -12.37 -26.84
CA ARG A 202 -9.53 -11.65 -27.15
C ARG A 202 -10.19 -12.05 -28.47
N ASN A 203 -9.63 -12.99 -29.23
CA ASN A 203 -10.33 -13.56 -30.38
C ASN A 203 -11.56 -14.39 -29.91
N PRO A 204 -12.56 -14.61 -30.77
CA PRO A 204 -13.68 -15.48 -30.46
C PRO A 204 -13.24 -16.89 -30.03
N LEU A 205 -13.96 -17.45 -29.06
CA LEU A 205 -13.78 -18.85 -28.66
C LEU A 205 -14.26 -19.77 -29.79
N THR A 206 -13.41 -20.73 -30.19
CA THR A 206 -13.75 -21.73 -31.22
C THR A 206 -13.20 -23.10 -30.82
N ASN A 207 -13.62 -24.16 -31.51
CA ASN A 207 -13.12 -25.52 -31.26
C ASN A 207 -11.82 -25.84 -32.03
N GLY A 208 -11.20 -24.86 -32.68
CA GLY A 208 -10.06 -25.05 -33.59
C GLY A 208 -8.74 -24.48 -33.07
N PRO A 209 -7.63 -24.71 -33.79
CA PRO A 209 -6.30 -24.24 -33.40
C PRO A 209 -6.15 -22.72 -33.39
N ASN A 210 -7.10 -21.98 -33.99
CA ASN A 210 -7.12 -20.52 -34.04
C ASN A 210 -8.01 -19.90 -32.93
N SER A 211 -8.45 -20.70 -31.95
CA SER A 211 -9.31 -20.20 -30.87
C SER A 211 -8.63 -19.10 -30.05
N GLY A 212 -9.39 -18.05 -29.74
CA GLY A 212 -9.08 -17.18 -28.62
C GLY A 212 -9.48 -17.83 -27.30
N GLY A 213 -9.78 -17.04 -26.27
CA GLY A 213 -10.10 -17.52 -24.92
C GLY A 213 -8.87 -17.98 -24.14
N ILE A 214 -9.07 -18.27 -22.86
CA ILE A 214 -8.00 -18.63 -21.91
C ILE A 214 -8.41 -19.85 -21.07
N ILE A 215 -7.42 -20.64 -20.64
CA ILE A 215 -7.59 -21.64 -19.60
C ILE A 215 -7.08 -21.02 -18.30
N LEU A 216 -7.95 -20.88 -17.31
CA LEU A 216 -7.55 -20.33 -16.01
C LEU A 216 -6.63 -21.32 -15.27
N PRO A 217 -5.50 -20.87 -14.71
CA PRO A 217 -4.58 -21.75 -14.00
C PRO A 217 -5.22 -22.30 -12.72
N GLY A 218 -5.30 -23.61 -12.61
CA GLY A 218 -5.92 -24.29 -11.47
C GLY A 218 -6.16 -25.76 -11.74
N VAL A 219 -6.99 -26.36 -10.89
CA VAL A 219 -7.43 -27.75 -10.98
C VAL A 219 -8.95 -27.82 -11.00
N LYS A 220 -9.51 -28.88 -11.58
CA LYS A 220 -10.93 -29.20 -11.45
C LYS A 220 -11.24 -29.70 -10.04
N GLN A 221 -12.52 -29.86 -9.72
CA GLN A 221 -12.97 -30.36 -8.40
C GLN A 221 -12.43 -31.76 -8.05
N ASP A 222 -12.07 -32.57 -9.04
CA ASP A 222 -11.45 -33.89 -8.85
C ASP A 222 -9.93 -33.84 -8.65
N GLY A 223 -9.32 -32.65 -8.71
CA GLY A 223 -7.88 -32.41 -8.55
C GLY A 223 -7.05 -32.56 -9.84
N THR A 224 -7.67 -32.88 -10.99
CA THR A 224 -6.95 -32.91 -12.27
C THR A 224 -6.68 -31.48 -12.79
N PRO A 225 -5.60 -31.26 -13.57
CA PRO A 225 -5.32 -29.92 -14.13
C PRO A 225 -6.50 -29.37 -14.94
N ASN A 226 -6.78 -28.07 -14.79
CA ASN A 226 -7.79 -27.42 -15.61
C ASN A 226 -7.35 -27.42 -17.10
N ASP A 227 -8.25 -27.89 -17.96
CA ASP A 227 -8.11 -27.90 -19.41
C ASP A 227 -9.31 -27.22 -20.11
N VAL A 228 -10.24 -26.65 -19.33
CA VAL A 228 -11.46 -26.01 -19.84
C VAL A 228 -11.16 -24.57 -20.20
N ARG A 229 -11.42 -24.21 -21.46
CA ARG A 229 -11.18 -22.88 -22.01
C ARG A 229 -12.42 -22.02 -21.93
N ILE A 230 -12.28 -20.83 -21.35
CA ILE A 230 -13.35 -19.84 -21.23
C ILE A 230 -13.22 -18.74 -22.28
N ASP A 231 -14.36 -18.19 -22.69
CA ASP A 231 -14.42 -17.09 -23.64
C ASP A 231 -13.94 -15.80 -22.98
N ALA A 232 -12.91 -15.19 -23.57
CA ALA A 232 -12.37 -13.92 -23.14
C ALA A 232 -12.60 -12.81 -24.17
N SER A 233 -13.36 -13.05 -25.24
CA SER A 233 -13.53 -12.13 -26.37
C SER A 233 -14.27 -10.83 -26.03
N TYR A 234 -15.01 -10.79 -24.91
CA TYR A 234 -15.75 -9.62 -24.46
C TYR A 234 -15.38 -9.25 -23.01
N ALA A 235 -15.78 -8.03 -22.61
CA ALA A 235 -15.58 -7.52 -21.26
C ALA A 235 -16.39 -8.33 -20.24
N GLY A 236 -15.74 -8.80 -19.19
CA GLY A 236 -16.38 -9.64 -18.17
C GLY A 236 -16.49 -11.12 -18.54
N GLY A 237 -15.91 -11.58 -19.66
CA GLY A 237 -15.90 -13.01 -19.99
C GLY A 237 -14.95 -13.85 -19.13
N ALA A 238 -13.73 -13.36 -18.90
CA ALA A 238 -12.67 -14.14 -18.22
C ALA A 238 -11.83 -13.36 -17.18
N TYR A 239 -11.99 -12.03 -17.13
CA TYR A 239 -11.14 -11.14 -16.36
C TYR A 239 -11.96 -10.12 -15.58
N GLY A 240 -11.45 -9.74 -14.40
CA GLY A 240 -12.10 -8.83 -13.49
C GLY A 240 -13.16 -9.51 -12.62
N THR A 241 -13.63 -8.80 -11.61
CA THR A 241 -14.66 -9.26 -10.69
C THR A 241 -15.98 -9.61 -11.37
N ASP A 242 -16.32 -8.91 -12.46
CA ASP A 242 -17.57 -9.13 -13.21
C ASP A 242 -17.57 -10.50 -13.94
N ALA A 243 -16.39 -11.05 -14.22
CA ALA A 243 -16.20 -12.40 -14.75
C ALA A 243 -16.22 -13.49 -13.67
N GLY A 244 -16.61 -13.14 -12.43
CA GLY A 244 -16.60 -14.08 -11.30
C GLY A 244 -15.23 -14.32 -10.69
N ILE A 245 -14.18 -13.58 -11.09
CA ILE A 245 -12.87 -13.68 -10.42
C ILE A 245 -13.01 -13.14 -8.98
N PRO A 246 -12.64 -13.93 -7.95
CA PRO A 246 -12.73 -13.50 -6.56
C PRO A 246 -11.98 -12.20 -6.29
N GLN A 247 -12.52 -11.38 -5.38
CA GLN A 247 -11.94 -10.09 -4.98
C GLN A 247 -10.52 -10.22 -4.43
N GLU A 248 -10.20 -11.36 -3.81
CA GLU A 248 -8.85 -11.73 -3.38
C GLU A 248 -7.79 -11.54 -4.47
N ALA A 249 -8.13 -11.78 -5.74
CA ALA A 249 -7.21 -11.62 -6.87
C ALA A 249 -6.70 -10.18 -7.05
N PHE A 250 -7.44 -9.20 -6.53
CA PHE A 250 -7.17 -7.78 -6.68
C PHE A 250 -6.78 -7.10 -5.37
N ILE A 251 -6.49 -7.91 -4.33
CA ILE A 251 -5.87 -7.45 -3.09
C ILE A 251 -4.35 -7.60 -3.25
N TYR A 252 -3.65 -6.48 -3.24
CA TYR A 252 -2.21 -6.43 -3.41
C TYR A 252 -1.53 -6.01 -2.12
N ASP A 253 -0.31 -6.51 -1.93
CA ASP A 253 0.58 -6.02 -0.89
C ASP A 253 0.97 -4.55 -1.18
N ALA A 254 0.77 -3.69 -0.19
CA ALA A 254 0.96 -2.25 -0.31
C ALA A 254 2.42 -1.81 -0.02
N SER A 255 3.38 -2.75 -0.04
CA SER A 255 4.79 -2.42 0.22
C SER A 255 5.40 -1.61 -0.91
N TYR A 256 6.29 -0.70 -0.52
CA TYR A 256 7.10 0.07 -1.45
C TYR A 256 8.46 0.46 -0.85
N VAL A 257 9.38 0.82 -1.74
CA VAL A 257 10.62 1.55 -1.44
C VAL A 257 10.67 2.76 -2.36
N LYS A 258 10.85 3.96 -1.82
CA LYS A 258 10.83 5.21 -2.59
C LYS A 258 11.99 6.13 -2.24
N LEU A 259 12.51 6.83 -3.24
CA LEU A 259 13.27 8.07 -3.05
C LEU A 259 12.27 9.21 -2.84
N ARG A 260 11.92 9.45 -1.59
CA ARG A 260 10.85 10.38 -1.20
C ARG A 260 11.29 11.84 -1.31
N GLU A 261 12.54 12.13 -0.96
CA GLU A 261 13.11 13.48 -1.05
C GLU A 261 14.56 13.41 -1.53
N ALA A 262 14.97 14.38 -2.35
CA ALA A 262 16.37 14.75 -2.50
C ALA A 262 16.52 16.26 -2.52
N LYS A 263 17.56 16.78 -1.89
CA LYS A 263 17.85 18.22 -1.79
C LYS A 263 19.32 18.47 -2.00
N ILE A 264 19.64 19.39 -2.90
CA ILE A 264 20.98 19.97 -3.03
C ILE A 264 20.87 21.44 -2.66
N SER A 265 21.74 21.91 -1.77
CA SER A 265 21.80 23.30 -1.39
C SER A 265 23.22 23.83 -1.35
N TYR A 266 23.39 25.10 -1.71
CA TYR A 266 24.63 25.84 -1.63
C TYR A 266 24.41 27.13 -0.83
N THR A 267 25.13 27.27 0.26
CA THR A 267 25.11 28.50 1.09
C THR A 267 26.29 29.37 0.69
N LEU A 268 26.05 30.59 0.20
CA LEU A 268 27.13 31.44 -0.24
C LEU A 268 28.08 31.79 0.92
N PRO A 269 29.41 31.72 0.71
CA PRO A 269 30.37 32.24 1.67
C PRO A 269 30.09 33.71 1.99
N SER A 270 30.14 34.07 3.27
CA SER A 270 29.88 35.45 3.73
C SER A 270 30.82 36.46 3.07
N ASP A 271 32.03 36.05 2.68
CA ASP A 271 33.00 36.89 1.95
C ASP A 271 32.45 37.43 0.63
N LEU A 272 31.62 36.66 -0.08
CA LEU A 272 30.98 37.09 -1.32
C LEU A 272 29.86 38.11 -1.11
N LEU A 273 29.37 38.24 0.13
CA LEU A 273 28.23 39.08 0.50
C LEU A 273 28.63 40.34 1.29
N LYS A 274 29.91 40.51 1.65
CA LYS A 274 30.43 41.59 2.51
C LYS A 274 30.04 43.01 2.07
N ASN A 275 29.92 43.24 0.77
CA ASN A 275 29.61 44.56 0.19
C ASN A 275 28.12 44.71 -0.18
N THR A 276 27.25 43.84 0.36
CA THR A 276 25.81 43.83 0.09
C THR A 276 25.04 44.01 1.40
N PHE A 277 23.77 44.38 1.30
CA PHE A 277 22.84 44.42 2.44
C PHE A 277 22.35 43.01 2.85
N ILE A 278 22.81 41.96 2.19
CA ILE A 278 22.41 40.58 2.42
C ILE A 278 23.42 39.93 3.38
N LYS A 279 22.95 39.44 4.53
CA LYS A 279 23.76 38.74 5.54
C LYS A 279 23.95 37.26 5.25
N GLY A 280 23.05 36.65 4.48
CA GLY A 280 23.12 35.25 4.10
C GLY A 280 22.28 34.95 2.86
N MET A 281 22.79 34.06 2.01
CA MET A 281 22.04 33.54 0.87
C MET A 281 22.24 32.04 0.73
N THR A 282 21.14 31.30 0.62
CA THR A 282 21.15 29.86 0.31
C THR A 282 20.31 29.59 -0.93
N LEU A 283 20.91 28.90 -1.89
CA LEU A 283 20.22 28.37 -3.07
C LEU A 283 19.95 26.89 -2.84
N SER A 284 18.74 26.43 -3.10
CA SER A 284 18.37 25.01 -2.96
C SER A 284 17.56 24.51 -4.14
N LEU A 285 17.88 23.31 -4.62
CA LEU A 285 17.03 22.52 -5.49
C LEU A 285 16.49 21.35 -4.69
N LEU A 286 15.17 21.20 -4.64
CA LEU A 286 14.46 20.16 -3.90
C LEU A 286 13.65 19.32 -4.88
N GLY A 287 13.60 18.02 -4.63
CA GLY A 287 12.77 17.06 -5.34
C GLY A 287 11.98 16.22 -4.37
N GLN A 288 10.70 16.00 -4.64
CA GLN A 288 9.79 15.18 -3.85
C GLN A 288 9.14 14.09 -4.71
N ASN A 289 8.94 12.91 -4.11
CA ASN A 289 8.41 11.69 -4.77
C ASN A 289 9.16 11.34 -6.06
N LEU A 290 10.49 11.42 -6.03
CA LEU A 290 11.32 11.37 -7.24
C LEU A 290 11.31 10.00 -7.93
N TRP A 291 11.25 8.92 -7.15
CA TRP A 291 11.35 7.57 -7.72
C TRP A 291 10.74 6.51 -6.81
N ILE A 292 9.88 5.67 -7.37
CA ILE A 292 9.47 4.40 -6.77
C ILE A 292 10.49 3.34 -7.18
N ILE A 293 11.38 3.00 -6.26
CA ILE A 293 12.47 2.03 -6.46
C ILE A 293 11.89 0.62 -6.56
N HIS A 294 10.89 0.33 -5.71
CA HIS A 294 10.19 -0.94 -5.69
C HIS A 294 8.75 -0.75 -5.22
N LYS A 295 7.83 -1.53 -5.77
CA LYS A 295 6.43 -1.64 -5.34
C LYS A 295 5.91 -3.03 -5.69
N ASN A 296 4.97 -3.52 -4.88
CA ASN A 296 4.29 -4.79 -5.13
C ASN A 296 2.98 -4.63 -5.90
N LEU A 297 2.34 -3.45 -5.83
CA LEU A 297 1.19 -3.13 -6.67
C LEU A 297 1.65 -2.82 -8.12
N PRO A 298 1.21 -3.57 -9.13
CA PRO A 298 1.50 -3.27 -10.53
C PRO A 298 0.82 -1.97 -10.99
N ASP A 299 1.49 -1.25 -11.91
CA ASP A 299 1.00 -0.09 -12.67
C ASP A 299 0.59 1.17 -11.90
N ALA A 300 0.18 1.06 -10.65
CA ALA A 300 -0.23 2.16 -9.78
C ALA A 300 0.69 2.33 -8.57
N ASP A 301 0.68 3.51 -7.98
CA ASP A 301 1.38 3.77 -6.73
C ASP A 301 0.53 3.27 -5.55
N PRO A 302 1.00 2.34 -4.68
CA PRO A 302 0.23 1.84 -3.55
C PRO A 302 -0.07 2.90 -2.47
N GLU A 303 0.51 4.11 -2.57
CA GLU A 303 0.13 5.26 -1.73
C GLU A 303 -1.02 6.07 -2.30
N ALA A 304 -1.42 5.84 -3.56
CA ALA A 304 -2.59 6.48 -4.14
C ALA A 304 -3.85 5.80 -3.60
N GLY A 305 -4.80 6.59 -3.09
CA GLY A 305 -6.05 6.09 -2.54
C GLY A 305 -7.23 6.94 -2.96
N THR A 306 -8.41 6.34 -3.01
CA THR A 306 -9.66 7.03 -3.36
C THR A 306 -10.19 7.89 -2.21
N SER A 307 -9.79 7.60 -0.96
CA SER A 307 -10.25 8.33 0.22
C SER A 307 -9.28 8.22 1.41
N SER A 308 -9.63 8.87 2.52
CA SER A 308 -8.95 8.81 3.82
C SER A 308 -9.90 8.29 4.90
N GLY A 309 -9.43 8.14 6.15
CA GLY A 309 -10.28 7.68 7.26
C GLY A 309 -10.70 6.21 7.12
N ASN A 310 -12.00 5.92 7.27
CA ASN A 310 -12.54 4.55 7.30
C ASN A 310 -12.76 3.91 5.92
N ILE A 311 -12.29 4.54 4.85
CA ILE A 311 -12.36 4.03 3.46
C ILE A 311 -10.93 3.91 2.89
N GLN A 312 -9.92 3.74 3.76
CA GLN A 312 -8.52 3.56 3.35
C GLN A 312 -8.30 2.22 2.65
N GLY A 313 -7.29 2.20 1.77
CA GLY A 313 -6.85 1.00 1.06
C GLY A 313 -7.70 0.61 -0.15
N PHE A 314 -8.80 1.32 -0.43
CA PHE A 314 -9.49 1.22 -1.72
C PHE A 314 -8.80 2.10 -2.76
N GLN A 315 -8.48 1.52 -3.92
CA GLN A 315 -7.91 2.23 -5.06
C GLN A 315 -8.77 1.98 -6.31
N SER A 316 -9.40 3.05 -6.80
CA SER A 316 -10.18 3.06 -8.04
C SER A 316 -10.07 4.42 -8.71
N GLY A 317 -9.64 4.47 -9.97
CA GLY A 317 -9.54 5.67 -10.78
C GLY A 317 -8.61 6.73 -10.20
N VAL A 318 -7.60 6.34 -9.42
CA VAL A 318 -6.70 7.29 -8.77
C VAL A 318 -5.80 7.95 -9.80
N MET A 319 -5.55 9.26 -9.63
CA MET A 319 -4.61 9.96 -10.48
C MET A 319 -3.18 9.45 -10.24
N PRO A 320 -2.33 9.40 -11.29
CA PRO A 320 -0.93 9.05 -11.13
C PRO A 320 -0.23 9.94 -10.10
N SER A 321 0.63 9.35 -9.28
CA SER A 321 1.49 10.07 -8.34
C SER A 321 2.39 11.09 -9.06
N THR A 322 2.52 12.30 -8.54
CA THR A 322 3.33 13.35 -9.15
C THR A 322 4.76 13.38 -8.60
N ARG A 323 5.72 13.74 -9.46
CA ARG A 323 7.09 14.11 -9.07
C ARG A 323 7.19 15.63 -9.04
N ILE A 324 7.65 16.20 -7.93
CA ILE A 324 7.70 17.65 -7.76
C ILE A 324 9.17 18.08 -7.69
N TYR A 325 9.51 19.12 -8.44
CA TYR A 325 10.81 19.80 -8.37
C TYR A 325 10.59 21.25 -7.94
N SER A 326 11.42 21.77 -7.06
CA SER A 326 11.30 23.12 -6.53
C SER A 326 12.67 23.76 -6.39
N PHE A 327 12.78 24.99 -6.87
CA PHE A 327 13.94 25.83 -6.61
C PHE A 327 13.59 26.85 -5.52
N ASN A 328 14.48 27.02 -4.55
CA ASN A 328 14.30 27.92 -3.43
C ASN A 328 15.53 28.82 -3.26
N VAL A 329 15.27 30.11 -3.03
CA VAL A 329 16.26 31.10 -2.64
C VAL A 329 15.88 31.61 -1.26
N LYS A 330 16.75 31.42 -0.27
CA LYS A 330 16.60 31.99 1.07
C LYS A 330 17.57 33.16 1.22
N LEU A 331 17.07 34.32 1.61
CA LEU A 331 17.84 35.52 1.91
C LEU A 331 17.66 35.91 3.38
N ASP A 332 18.76 36.22 4.05
CA ASP A 332 18.80 36.80 5.38
C ASP A 332 19.37 38.23 5.27
N PHE A 333 18.71 39.23 5.87
CA PHE A 333 19.06 40.67 5.77
C PHE A 333 19.57 41.26 7.09
#